data_AF-A0A1B6DUS6-F1
#
_entry.id   AF-A0A1B6DUS6-F1
#
_cell.length_a   1.000
_cell.length_b   1.000
_cell.length_c   1.000
_cell.angle_alpha   90.00
_cell.angle_beta   90.00
_cell.angle_gamma   90.00
#
_symmetry.space_group_name_H-M   'P 1'
#
loop_
_entity.id
_entity.type
_entity.pdbx_description
1 polymer ?
#
loop_
_entity_poly.entity_id
_entity_poly.type
_entity_poly.pdbx_seq_one_letter_code
_entity_poly.pdbx_strand_id
1 'polypeptide(L)'
;VLGFKSLDKNFNQVMVDSWKDWTGARYIYMYLPDELGLTRISFYHREAPDSLNMFMYIVLVECQGIVTKEHQLRLLDFAQRIRVERMSGFVSVYGVSTNQ
;
A
#
# COMPACT_ATOMS: atom_id res chain seq x y z
N VAL A 1 -8.31 -2.51 -6.99
CA VAL A 1 -9.43 -2.21 -6.08
C VAL A 1 -9.03 -2.60 -4.65
N LEU A 2 -9.41 -1.76 -3.69
CA LEU A 2 -9.01 -1.74 -2.27
C LEU A 2 -9.14 -3.06 -1.54
N GLY A 3 -8.43 -3.17 -0.42
CA GLY A 3 -8.97 -3.96 0.65
C GLY A 3 -8.55 -3.46 2.03
N PHE A 4 -9.28 -3.94 3.03
CA PHE A 4 -9.40 -3.31 4.32
C PHE A 4 -9.08 -4.30 5.43
N LYS A 5 -8.25 -3.90 6.38
CA LYS A 5 -8.05 -4.61 7.64
C LYS A 5 -8.69 -3.79 8.74
N SER A 6 -9.68 -4.34 9.42
CA SER A 6 -10.33 -3.72 10.56
C SER A 6 -9.52 -3.96 11.82
N LEU A 7 -9.14 -2.90 12.52
CA LEU A 7 -8.42 -2.96 13.80
C LEU A 7 -9.17 -2.15 14.87
N ASP A 8 -9.10 -2.61 16.12
CA ASP A 8 -9.75 -1.97 17.26
C ASP A 8 -9.17 -0.58 17.51
N LYS A 9 -10.01 0.41 17.79
CA LYS A 9 -9.64 1.84 17.89
C LYS A 9 -8.86 2.20 19.14
N ASN A 10 -8.80 1.30 20.12
CA ASN A 10 -8.12 1.53 21.40
C ASN A 10 -6.63 1.93 21.27
N PHE A 11 -6.01 1.70 20.10
CA PHE A 11 -4.60 2.01 19.84
C PHE A 11 -4.38 3.00 18.67
N ASN A 12 -5.37 3.82 18.33
CA ASN A 12 -5.36 4.66 17.12
C ASN A 12 -4.05 5.45 16.92
N GLN A 13 -3.58 6.17 17.95
CA GLN A 13 -2.34 6.95 17.84
C GLN A 13 -1.11 6.06 17.61
N VAL A 14 -0.98 4.95 18.34
CA VAL A 14 0.14 4.01 18.17
C VAL A 14 0.14 3.39 16.78
N MET A 15 -1.05 3.09 16.25
CA MET A 15 -1.24 2.55 14.90
C MET A 15 -0.82 3.56 13.82
N VAL A 16 -1.16 4.85 14.02
CA VAL A 16 -0.72 5.95 13.16
C VAL A 16 0.79 6.14 13.26
N ASP A 17 1.40 6.11 14.44
CA ASP A 17 2.84 6.38 14.58
C ASP A 17 3.71 5.23 14.03
N SER A 18 3.21 3.98 14.12
CA SER A 18 3.95 2.77 13.71
C SER A 18 3.52 2.21 12.35
N TRP A 19 2.74 2.95 11.55
CA TRP A 19 2.15 2.46 10.29
C TRP A 19 3.15 1.83 9.34
N LYS A 20 4.38 2.33 9.29
CA LYS A 20 5.42 1.83 8.37
C LYS A 20 5.80 0.37 8.65
N ASP A 21 5.70 -0.06 9.91
CA ASP A 21 6.06 -1.40 10.38
C ASP A 21 4.97 -2.41 10.04
N TRP A 22 3.74 -2.14 10.47
CA TRP A 22 2.67 -3.13 10.42
C TRP A 22 1.90 -3.15 9.10
N THR A 23 2.00 -2.09 8.27
CA THR A 23 1.41 -2.08 6.91
C THR A 23 2.32 -2.70 5.84
N GLY A 24 3.58 -2.99 6.16
CA GLY A 24 4.58 -3.46 5.19
C GLY A 24 5.21 -2.34 4.35
N ALA A 25 4.88 -1.07 4.58
CA ALA A 25 5.48 0.05 3.83
C ALA A 25 7.01 0.11 3.91
N ARG A 26 7.61 -0.22 5.06
CA ARG A 26 9.08 -0.32 5.17
C ARG A 26 9.66 -1.42 4.28
N TYR A 27 8.97 -2.55 4.15
CA TYR A 27 9.40 -3.61 3.24
C TYR A 27 9.34 -3.15 1.79
N ILE A 28 8.28 -2.44 1.40
CA ILE A 28 8.17 -1.87 0.05
C ILE A 28 9.32 -0.90 -0.21
N TYR A 29 9.61 0.00 0.73
CA TYR A 29 10.73 0.94 0.60
C TYR A 29 12.08 0.24 0.45
N MET A 30 12.31 -0.86 1.19
CA MET A 30 13.61 -1.56 1.19
C MET A 30 13.81 -2.51 0.02
N TYR A 31 12.74 -3.09 -0.53
CA TYR A 31 12.84 -4.24 -1.44
C TYR A 31 12.15 -4.06 -2.78
N LEU A 32 11.41 -2.96 -2.99
CA LEU A 32 10.90 -2.65 -4.33
C LEU A 32 12.09 -2.36 -5.25
N PRO A 33 12.23 -3.03 -6.41
CA PRO A 33 13.36 -2.79 -7.30
C PRO A 33 13.45 -1.33 -7.76
N ASP A 34 14.65 -0.74 -7.71
CA ASP A 34 14.91 0.67 -8.02
C ASP A 34 14.40 1.10 -9.41
N GLU A 35 14.52 0.20 -10.39
CA GLU A 35 14.04 0.38 -11.76
C GLU A 35 12.52 0.61 -11.88
N LEU A 36 11.73 0.16 -10.90
CA LEU A 36 10.29 0.43 -10.85
C LEU A 36 10.02 1.88 -10.41
N GLY A 37 11.04 2.59 -9.91
CA GLY A 37 11.03 4.02 -9.67
C GLY A 37 10.08 4.43 -8.56
N LEU A 38 10.32 3.93 -7.34
CA LEU A 38 9.57 4.36 -6.16
C LEU A 38 9.69 5.87 -5.97
N THR A 39 8.56 6.57 -5.92
CA THR A 39 8.55 8.03 -5.74
C THR A 39 7.90 8.46 -4.44
N ARG A 40 6.86 7.75 -3.99
CA ARG A 40 6.13 8.12 -2.78
C ARG A 40 5.47 6.91 -2.14
N ILE A 41 5.46 6.92 -0.81
CA ILE A 41 4.61 6.07 0.01
C ILE A 41 3.79 6.99 0.92
N SER A 42 2.47 6.97 0.77
CA SER A 42 1.54 7.78 1.56
C SER A 42 0.66 6.91 2.44
N PHE A 43 0.39 7.38 3.65
CA PHE A 43 -0.54 6.75 4.58
C PHE A 43 -1.75 7.65 4.77
N TYR A 44 -2.93 7.09 4.52
CA TYR A 44 -4.20 7.75 4.78
C TYR A 44 -4.96 6.92 5.79
N HIS A 45 -5.57 7.56 6.78
CA HIS A 45 -6.52 6.91 7.67
C HIS A 45 -7.80 7.72 7.73
N ARG A 46 -8.89 7.03 8.09
CA ARG A 46 -10.20 7.66 8.18
C ARG A 46 -10.28 8.53 9.44
N GLU A 47 -10.56 9.81 9.24
CA GLU A 47 -10.90 10.78 10.31
C GLU A 47 -12.40 10.80 10.64
N ALA A 48 -13.26 10.68 9.63
CA ALA A 48 -14.72 10.73 9.79
C ALA A 48 -15.45 9.86 8.75
N PRO A 49 -16.69 9.40 9.01
CA PRO A 49 -17.40 9.47 10.29
C PRO A 49 -16.87 8.45 11.33
N ASP A 50 -17.00 8.79 12.62
CA ASP A 50 -16.45 8.01 13.73
C ASP A 50 -17.27 6.74 14.08
N SER A 51 -18.48 6.65 13.51
CA SER A 51 -19.57 5.73 13.89
C SER A 51 -19.27 4.23 13.82
N LEU A 52 -18.18 3.82 13.17
CA LEU A 52 -17.88 2.41 12.91
C LEU A 52 -16.93 1.75 13.91
N ASN A 53 -16.45 2.46 14.96
CA ASN A 53 -15.46 1.99 15.93
C ASN A 53 -14.31 1.11 15.35
N MET A 54 -13.90 1.38 14.11
CA MET A 54 -12.92 0.60 13.37
C MET A 54 -11.86 1.55 12.83
N PHE A 55 -10.60 1.19 13.01
CA PHE A 55 -9.49 1.83 12.35
C PHE A 55 -9.46 1.39 10.87
N MET A 56 -9.51 2.37 9.96
CA MET A 56 -9.50 2.15 8.52
C MET A 56 -8.38 2.99 7.91
N TYR A 57 -7.62 2.39 7.00
CA TYR A 57 -6.46 3.02 6.40
C TYR A 57 -6.25 2.57 4.96
N ILE A 58 -5.48 3.36 4.22
CA ILE A 58 -4.97 3.08 2.88
C ILE A 58 -3.47 3.43 2.88
N VAL A 59 -2.67 2.53 2.32
CA VAL A 59 -1.27 2.82 1.97
C VAL A 59 -1.21 2.94 0.45
N LEU A 60 -0.80 4.10 -0.04
CA LEU A 60 -0.62 4.36 -1.47
C LEU A 60 0.88 4.36 -1.80
N VAL A 61 1.27 3.56 -2.79
CA VAL A 61 2.64 3.47 -3.29
C VAL A 61 2.66 3.91 -4.73
N GLU A 62 3.53 4.85 -5.06
CA GLU A 62 3.60 5.46 -6.39
C GLU A 62 4.94 5.17 -7.04
N CYS A 63 4.87 4.66 -8.27
CA CYS A 63 6.00 4.24 -9.07
C CYS A 63 5.97 5.03 -10.39
N GLN A 64 7.10 5.62 -10.78
CA GLN A 64 7.23 6.34 -12.06
C GLN A 64 8.10 5.61 -13.08
N GLY A 65 8.72 4.48 -12.71
CA GLY A 65 9.59 3.70 -13.60
C GLY A 65 8.86 2.68 -14.49
N ILE A 66 7.53 2.62 -14.48
CA ILE A 66 6.76 1.56 -15.13
C ILE A 66 6.52 1.86 -16.62
N VAL A 67 7.57 1.70 -17.43
CA VAL A 67 7.57 2.05 -18.87
C VAL A 67 7.47 0.85 -19.82
N THR A 68 7.83 -0.35 -19.36
CA THR A 68 7.82 -1.58 -20.18
C THR A 68 6.82 -2.62 -19.64
N LYS A 69 6.46 -3.59 -20.48
CA LYS A 69 5.69 -4.77 -20.04
C LYS A 69 6.44 -5.57 -18.98
N GLU A 70 7.77 -5.64 -19.06
CA GLU A 70 8.59 -6.32 -18.06
C GLU A 70 8.50 -5.64 -16.69
N HIS A 71 8.59 -4.30 -16.63
CA HIS A 71 8.41 -3.56 -15.39
C HIS A 71 7.01 -3.77 -14.80
N GLN A 72 5.97 -3.82 -15.64
CA GLN A 72 4.61 -4.15 -15.20
C GLN A 72 4.53 -5.55 -14.59
N LEU A 73 5.11 -6.56 -15.25
CA LEU A 73 5.13 -7.93 -14.74
C LEU A 73 5.89 -8.05 -13.42
N ARG A 74 7.04 -7.38 -13.29
CA ARG A 74 7.82 -7.35 -12.04
C ARG A 74 7.07 -6.66 -10.91
N LEU A 75 6.37 -5.55 -11.19
CA LEU A 75 5.54 -4.88 -10.20
C LEU A 75 4.38 -5.79 -9.74
N LEU A 76 3.74 -6.50 -10.68
CA LEU A 76 2.67 -7.44 -10.37
C LEU A 76 3.18 -8.63 -9.55
N ASP A 77 4.34 -9.21 -9.89
CA ASP A 77 4.98 -10.27 -9.12
C ASP A 77 5.30 -9.80 -7.69
N PHE A 78 5.91 -8.62 -7.56
CA PHE A 78 6.21 -8.02 -6.26
C PHE A 78 4.94 -7.82 -5.41
N ALA A 79 3.87 -7.30 -6.01
CA ALA A 79 2.59 -7.12 -5.34
C ALA A 79 1.97 -8.46 -4.90
N GLN A 80 2.09 -9.52 -5.71
CA GLN A 80 1.62 -10.86 -5.36
C GLN A 80 2.38 -11.46 -4.18
N ARG A 81 3.72 -11.35 -4.17
CA ARG A 81 4.55 -11.80 -3.05
C ARG A 81 4.17 -11.10 -1.76
N ILE A 82 3.94 -9.79 -1.78
CA ILE A 82 3.48 -9.06 -0.60
C ILE A 82 2.13 -9.57 -0.09
N ARG A 83 1.18 -9.89 -0.99
CA ARG A 83 -0.12 -10.44 -0.57
C ARG A 83 0.04 -11.74 0.21
N VAL A 84 0.90 -12.63 -0.28
CA VAL A 84 1.12 -13.98 0.29
C VAL A 84 1.98 -13.91 1.55
N GLU A 85 3.14 -13.26 1.49
CA GLU A 85 4.16 -13.31 2.53
C GLU A 85 3.85 -12.40 3.73
N ARG A 86 3.04 -11.34 3.55
CA ARG A 86 2.74 -10.35 4.59
C ARG A 86 1.28 -10.31 5.01
N MET A 87 0.48 -11.28 4.58
CA MET A 87 -0.96 -11.38 4.86
C MET A 87 -1.73 -10.07 4.56
N SER A 88 -1.20 -9.24 3.65
CA SER A 88 -1.89 -8.07 3.15
C SER A 88 -2.71 -8.50 1.95
N GLY A 89 -3.80 -9.25 2.19
CA GLY A 89 -4.69 -9.81 1.15
C GLY A 89 -5.40 -8.78 0.25
N PHE A 90 -5.02 -7.51 0.39
CA PHE A 90 -5.75 -6.34 -0.01
C PHE A 90 -4.87 -5.33 -0.77
N VAL A 91 -3.84 -5.83 -1.46
CA VAL A 91 -3.00 -5.03 -2.37
C VAL A 91 -3.63 -5.01 -3.75
N SER A 92 -3.61 -3.87 -4.44
CA SER A 92 -3.99 -3.75 -5.84
C SER A 92 -3.06 -2.83 -6.59
N VAL A 93 -2.81 -3.15 -7.87
CA VAL A 93 -1.99 -2.35 -8.78
C VAL A 93 -2.91 -1.67 -9.77
N TYR A 94 -2.69 -0.39 -10.03
CA TYR A 94 -3.44 0.40 -11.00
C TYR A 94 -2.46 1.06 -11.97
N GLY A 95 -2.80 1.04 -13.25
CA GLY A 95 -2.13 1.88 -14.25
C GLY A 95 -2.81 3.24 -14.33
N VAL A 96 -2.02 4.28 -14.55
CA VAL A 96 -2.55 5.59 -14.93
C VAL A 96 -2.69 5.59 -16.45
N SER A 97 -3.92 5.56 -16.94
CA SER A 97 -4.23 5.84 -18.34
C SER A 97 -4.44 7.35 -18.46
N THR A 98 -3.45 8.08 -18.95
CA THR A 98 -3.69 9.45 -19.41
C THR A 98 -4.51 9.35 -20.70
N ASN A 99 -5.82 9.63 -20.62
CA ASN A 99 -6.62 9.84 -21.82
C ASN A 99 -6.05 11.07 -22.53
N GLN A 100 -5.35 10.84 -23.64
CA GLN A 100 -5.04 11.88 -24.63
C GLN A 100 -6.25 12.10 -25.53
#